data_AF-A0A350CIA2-F1
#
_entry.id   AF-A0A350CIA2-F1
#
_cell.length_a   1.000
_cell.length_b   1.000
_cell.length_c   1.000
_cell.angle_alpha   90.00
_cell.angle_beta   90.00
_cell.angle_gamma   90.00
#
_symmetry.space_group_name_H-M   'P 1'
#
loop_
_entity.id
_entity.type
_entity.pdbx_description
1 polymer ?
#
loop_
_entity_poly.entity_id
_entity_poly.type
_entity_poly.pdbx_seq_one_letter_code
_entity_poly.pdbx_strand_id
1 'polypeptide(L)'
;MRTADGEQRLAGRVVAEGAAGELLLEDPAGRMRQLSAAEVVGREDRRGVWQPADAEQLGRLLKTEAGSGFEVYQTEHYLVCSNCSEGYNEFIGRLLETVYAQYFDFWKKLNVDVASAGRPLPVLMFQSESEFQAYASRIHPETGFEGVPGFYSVRDNLVLVVDLTGDRSLREVSAVRKKLADRPLQVATVVHEAVHQLSFNSGLQQRFADFPVWYSEGLSLYFEPPSERSAVLWSRPGQVSPRHHPEFVRLVRYETLPVPLSDLLVNDSAFQSADAAVAAYAESWGLVSYLVKKKPLEFAEYARRLQRLQPLQAVTGSARQQMFTEAIGETPAELSGRLIPWVRRLRVAR
;
A
#
# COMPACT_ATOMS: atom_id res chain seq x y z
N MET A 1 15.44 -25.35 2.72
CA MET A 1 16.29 -24.22 2.29
C MET A 1 17.53 -24.16 3.16
N ARG A 2 18.63 -23.63 2.64
CA ARG A 2 19.84 -23.30 3.38
C ARG A 2 19.74 -21.86 3.87
N THR A 3 20.06 -21.63 5.14
CA THR A 3 20.13 -20.31 5.79
C THR A 3 21.48 -20.14 6.47
N ALA A 4 21.78 -18.93 6.96
CA ALA A 4 22.96 -18.69 7.78
C ALA A 4 22.98 -19.56 9.06
N ASP A 5 21.80 -19.89 9.60
CA ASP A 5 21.61 -20.70 10.82
C ASP A 5 21.45 -22.20 10.53
N GLY A 6 21.69 -22.65 9.29
CA GLY A 6 21.58 -24.04 8.86
C GLY A 6 20.39 -24.34 7.95
N GLU A 7 20.04 -25.62 7.81
CA GLU A 7 18.94 -26.04 6.95
C GLU A 7 17.58 -25.92 7.64
N GLN A 8 16.65 -25.23 6.99
CA GLN A 8 15.28 -25.03 7.48
C GLN A 8 14.26 -25.60 6.48
N ARG A 9 13.17 -26.16 7.00
CA ARG A 9 12.03 -26.61 6.18
C ARG A 9 11.01 -25.50 6.08
N LEU A 10 10.63 -25.17 4.85
CA LEU A 10 9.51 -24.29 4.55
C LEU A 10 8.39 -25.09 3.89
N ALA A 11 7.16 -24.74 4.20
CA ALA A 11 5.97 -25.28 3.54
C ALA A 11 5.14 -24.11 3.01
N GLY A 12 4.71 -24.20 1.75
CA GLY A 12 4.01 -23.12 1.08
C GLY A 12 3.55 -23.52 -0.32
N ARG A 13 2.84 -22.60 -0.97
CA ARG A 13 2.52 -22.68 -2.40
C ARG A 13 3.58 -21.95 -3.20
N VAL A 14 4.07 -22.56 -4.28
CA VAL A 14 4.88 -21.87 -5.27
C VAL A 14 4.01 -20.86 -6.03
N VAL A 15 4.35 -19.59 -5.91
CA VAL A 15 3.64 -18.47 -6.56
C VAL A 15 4.23 -18.20 -7.94
N ALA A 16 5.56 -18.21 -8.04
CA ALA A 16 6.30 -17.97 -9.27
C ALA A 16 7.68 -18.64 -9.21
N GLU A 17 8.23 -18.94 -10.39
CA GLU A 17 9.63 -19.33 -10.56
C GLU A 17 10.31 -18.28 -11.46
N GLY A 18 11.48 -17.80 -11.03
CA GLY A 18 12.30 -16.85 -11.77
C GLY A 18 13.17 -17.53 -12.83
N ALA A 19 13.63 -16.76 -13.81
CA ALA A 19 14.42 -17.28 -14.92
C ALA A 19 15.80 -17.83 -14.50
N ALA A 20 16.36 -17.36 -13.38
CA ALA A 20 17.62 -17.86 -12.83
C ALA A 20 17.41 -18.96 -11.78
N GLY A 21 16.19 -19.52 -11.69
CA GLY A 21 15.83 -20.58 -10.76
C GLY A 21 15.44 -20.06 -9.37
N GLU A 22 15.10 -18.78 -9.24
CA GLU A 22 14.49 -18.26 -8.02
C GLU A 22 13.11 -18.86 -7.79
N LEU A 23 12.72 -19.04 -6.53
CA LEU A 23 11.41 -19.53 -6.13
C LEU A 23 10.71 -18.47 -5.28
N LEU A 24 9.49 -18.07 -5.65
CA LEU A 24 8.62 -17.30 -4.77
C LEU A 24 7.64 -18.24 -4.07
N LEU A 25 7.78 -18.39 -2.76
CA LEU A 25 6.94 -19.27 -1.94
C LEU A 25 6.01 -18.44 -1.06
N GLU A 26 4.71 -18.74 -1.09
CA GLU A 26 3.72 -18.18 -0.15
C GLU A 26 3.41 -19.17 0.97
N ASP A 27 3.56 -18.74 2.22
CA ASP A 27 3.20 -19.52 3.41
C ASP A 27 1.69 -19.42 3.74
N PRO A 28 1.15 -20.23 4.69
CA PRO A 28 -0.27 -20.18 5.01
C PRO A 28 -0.75 -18.82 5.54
N ALA A 29 0.13 -18.05 6.19
CA ALA A 29 -0.18 -16.69 6.64
C ALA A 29 -0.24 -15.67 5.48
N GLY A 30 0.13 -16.08 4.27
CA GLY A 30 0.17 -15.23 3.08
C GLY A 30 1.48 -14.48 2.92
N ARG A 31 2.53 -14.84 3.65
CA ARG A 31 3.85 -14.21 3.49
C ARG A 31 4.55 -14.82 2.31
N MET A 32 5.17 -13.97 1.50
CA MET A 32 5.93 -14.39 0.33
C MET A 32 7.42 -14.29 0.64
N ARG A 33 8.14 -15.36 0.32
CA ARG A 33 9.59 -15.43 0.44
C ARG A 33 10.19 -15.79 -0.91
N GLN A 34 11.07 -14.92 -1.40
CA GLN A 34 11.92 -15.23 -2.54
C GLN A 34 13.12 -16.05 -2.05
N LEU A 35 13.39 -17.16 -2.70
CA LEU A 35 14.54 -18.03 -2.47
C LEU A 35 15.37 -18.06 -3.75
N SER A 36 16.68 -17.84 -3.65
CA SER A 36 17.60 -18.09 -4.75
C SER A 36 17.77 -19.59 -5.00
N ALA A 37 18.21 -19.95 -6.21
CA ALA A 37 18.50 -21.35 -6.55
C ALA A 37 19.50 -22.01 -5.57
N ALA A 38 20.48 -21.25 -5.07
CA ALA A 38 21.49 -21.74 -4.13
C ALA A 38 20.93 -22.01 -2.72
N GLU A 39 19.84 -21.34 -2.33
CA GLU A 39 19.17 -21.56 -1.05
C GLU A 39 18.28 -22.81 -1.08
N VAL A 40 17.90 -23.30 -2.26
CA VAL A 40 17.03 -24.48 -2.40
C VAL A 40 17.86 -25.77 -2.36
N VAL A 41 17.99 -26.36 -1.17
CA VAL A 41 18.67 -27.67 -0.97
C VAL A 41 17.87 -28.84 -1.55
N GLY A 42 16.55 -28.76 -1.54
CA GLY A 42 15.65 -29.78 -2.06
C GLY A 42 14.20 -29.33 -1.97
N ARG A 43 13.36 -29.89 -2.85
CA ARG A 43 11.92 -29.65 -2.88
C ARG A 43 11.17 -30.98 -2.95
N GLU A 44 10.06 -31.06 -2.24
CA GLU A 44 9.15 -32.20 -2.26
C GLU A 44 7.75 -31.67 -2.55
N ASP A 45 7.19 -32.05 -3.70
CA ASP A 45 5.80 -31.73 -4.02
C ASP A 45 4.87 -32.64 -3.20
N ARG A 46 4.24 -32.04 -2.18
CA ARG A 46 3.23 -32.74 -1.38
C ARG A 46 1.90 -32.74 -2.10
N ARG A 47 1.35 -33.92 -2.34
CA ARG A 47 -0.01 -34.07 -2.86
C ARG A 47 -1.01 -33.55 -1.82
N GLY A 48 -1.86 -32.60 -2.21
CA GLY A 48 -2.88 -32.01 -1.35
C GLY A 48 -3.44 -30.72 -1.95
N VAL A 49 -4.52 -30.21 -1.39
CA VAL A 49 -5.08 -28.90 -1.75
C VAL A 49 -4.42 -27.86 -0.85
N TRP A 50 -3.73 -26.89 -1.44
CA TRP A 50 -3.24 -25.72 -0.72
C TRP A 50 -4.41 -24.96 -0.11
N GLN A 51 -4.31 -24.64 1.18
CA GLN A 51 -5.25 -23.76 1.86
C GLN A 51 -4.47 -22.72 2.65
N PRO A 52 -4.78 -21.42 2.51
CA PRO A 52 -4.27 -20.41 3.41
C PRO A 52 -4.80 -20.65 4.83
N ALA A 53 -4.14 -20.06 5.81
CA ALA A 53 -4.63 -20.03 7.18
C ALA A 53 -6.02 -19.36 7.24
N ASP A 54 -6.95 -19.95 7.98
CA ASP A 54 -8.21 -19.30 8.32
C ASP A 54 -8.00 -18.15 9.32
N ALA A 55 -9.05 -17.40 9.62
CA ALA A 55 -8.99 -16.25 10.52
C ALA A 55 -8.49 -16.60 11.93
N GLU A 56 -8.86 -17.77 12.45
CA GLU A 56 -8.49 -18.22 13.80
C GLU A 56 -7.00 -18.61 13.85
N GLN A 57 -6.53 -19.33 12.83
CA GLN A 57 -5.14 -19.69 12.64
C GLN A 57 -4.25 -18.46 12.46
N LEU A 58 -4.65 -17.53 11.58
CA LEU A 58 -3.95 -16.27 11.36
C LEU A 58 -3.92 -15.42 12.63
N GLY A 59 -5.02 -15.37 13.37
CA GLY A 59 -5.11 -14.65 14.65
C GLY A 59 -4.15 -15.19 15.69
N ARG A 60 -4.07 -16.53 15.83
CA ARG A 60 -3.08 -17.17 16.71
C ARG A 60 -1.65 -16.82 16.31
N LEU A 61 -1.32 -16.89 15.01
CA LEU A 61 0.02 -16.56 14.50
C LEU A 61 0.39 -15.11 14.86
N LEU A 62 -0.51 -14.16 14.58
CA LEU A 62 -0.28 -12.75 14.89
C LEU A 62 -0.13 -12.50 16.40
N LYS A 63 -0.95 -13.13 17.26
CA LYS A 63 -0.79 -13.01 18.72
C LYS A 63 0.54 -13.56 19.21
N THR A 64 0.95 -14.73 18.69
CA THR A 64 2.23 -15.34 19.07
C THR A 64 3.42 -14.45 18.69
N GLU A 65 3.37 -13.81 17.53
CA GLU A 65 4.47 -12.95 17.06
C GLU A 65 4.50 -11.56 17.70
N ALA A 66 3.33 -11.00 18.00
CA ALA A 66 3.22 -9.70 18.66
C ALA A 66 3.57 -9.79 20.15
N GLY A 67 3.26 -10.92 20.79
CA GLY A 67 3.55 -11.19 22.19
C GLY A 67 2.38 -10.88 23.13
N SER A 68 2.67 -10.90 24.43
CA SER A 68 1.65 -10.75 25.47
C SER A 68 0.98 -9.37 25.43
N GLY A 69 -0.34 -9.33 25.65
CA GLY A 69 -1.12 -8.08 25.73
C GLY A 69 -1.74 -7.62 24.41
N PHE A 70 -1.46 -8.33 23.31
CA PHE A 70 -2.19 -8.18 22.06
C PHE A 70 -3.44 -9.06 22.05
N GLU A 71 -4.53 -8.51 21.54
CA GLU A 71 -5.79 -9.20 21.33
C GLU A 71 -6.22 -9.11 19.87
N VAL A 72 -6.96 -10.13 19.42
CA VAL A 72 -7.44 -10.20 18.04
C VAL A 72 -8.91 -9.85 18.00
N TYR A 73 -9.26 -8.92 17.12
CA TYR A 73 -10.61 -8.59 16.78
C TYR A 73 -10.79 -8.70 15.26
N GLN A 74 -11.94 -9.21 14.85
CA GLN A 74 -12.25 -9.42 13.45
C GLN A 74 -13.39 -8.48 13.04
N THR A 75 -13.21 -7.82 11.90
CA THR A 75 -14.27 -7.08 11.19
C THR A 75 -14.79 -7.92 10.02
N GLU A 76 -15.58 -7.36 9.13
CA GLU A 76 -16.07 -8.10 7.95
C GLU A 76 -14.91 -8.56 7.04
N HIS A 77 -13.93 -7.68 6.82
CA HIS A 77 -12.84 -7.89 5.86
C HIS A 77 -11.43 -7.88 6.47
N TYR A 78 -11.28 -7.55 7.76
CA TYR A 78 -9.97 -7.42 8.41
C TYR A 78 -9.86 -8.29 9.66
N LEU A 79 -8.64 -8.75 9.93
CA LEU A 79 -8.26 -9.39 11.18
C LEU A 79 -7.21 -8.51 11.85
N VAL A 80 -7.59 -7.86 12.94
CA VAL A 80 -6.72 -6.91 13.59
C VAL A 80 -6.21 -7.47 14.91
N CYS A 81 -4.89 -7.54 15.04
CA CYS A 81 -4.20 -7.89 16.27
C CYS A 81 -3.69 -6.59 16.91
N SER A 82 -4.02 -6.33 18.18
CA SER A 82 -3.67 -5.06 18.81
C SER A 82 -3.58 -5.09 20.32
N ASN A 83 -2.68 -4.29 20.87
CA ASN A 83 -2.63 -3.94 22.30
C ASN A 83 -3.15 -2.52 22.60
N CYS A 84 -3.82 -1.88 21.62
CA CYS A 84 -4.35 -0.51 21.71
C CYS A 84 -5.64 -0.44 22.55
N SER A 85 -6.17 0.78 22.71
CA SER A 85 -7.45 1.02 23.39
C SER A 85 -8.64 0.45 22.59
N GLU A 86 -9.71 0.05 23.27
CA GLU A 86 -10.93 -0.50 22.64
C GLU A 86 -11.55 0.49 21.64
N GLY A 87 -11.64 1.77 22.02
CA GLY A 87 -12.18 2.80 21.14
C GLY A 87 -11.31 3.02 19.90
N TYR A 88 -9.99 2.85 20.01
CA TYR A 88 -9.07 2.99 18.88
C TYR A 88 -9.18 1.80 17.93
N ASN A 89 -9.27 0.58 18.48
CA ASN A 89 -9.52 -0.63 17.71
C ASN A 89 -10.79 -0.52 16.87
N GLU A 90 -11.88 -0.08 17.50
CA GLU A 90 -13.15 0.10 16.80
C GLU A 90 -13.08 1.24 15.76
N PHE A 91 -12.43 2.37 16.08
CA PHE A 91 -12.26 3.48 15.15
C PHE A 91 -11.50 3.05 13.88
N ILE A 92 -10.35 2.37 14.03
CA ILE A 92 -9.55 1.91 12.89
C ILE A 92 -10.27 0.80 12.13
N GLY A 93 -10.93 -0.14 12.80
CA GLY A 93 -11.76 -1.14 12.14
C GLY A 93 -12.83 -0.51 11.24
N ARG A 94 -13.57 0.49 11.75
CA ARG A 94 -14.57 1.22 10.95
C ARG A 94 -13.93 2.01 9.79
N LEU A 95 -12.76 2.60 9.99
CA LEU A 95 -12.03 3.30 8.93
C LEU A 95 -11.64 2.34 7.80
N LEU A 96 -11.03 1.21 8.14
CA LEU A 96 -10.58 0.19 7.18
C LEU A 96 -11.76 -0.35 6.36
N GLU A 97 -12.88 -0.67 6.99
CA GLU A 97 -14.11 -1.09 6.28
C GLU A 97 -14.67 -0.01 5.35
N THR A 98 -14.58 1.26 5.76
CA THR A 98 -15.00 2.38 4.91
C THR A 98 -14.08 2.50 3.69
N VAL A 99 -12.76 2.37 3.88
CA VAL A 99 -11.78 2.39 2.77
C VAL A 99 -12.00 1.21 1.83
N TYR A 100 -12.22 0.00 2.36
CA TYR A 100 -12.55 -1.19 1.60
C TYR A 100 -13.73 -0.95 0.66
N ALA A 101 -14.87 -0.51 1.19
CA ALA A 101 -16.07 -0.28 0.40
C ALA A 101 -15.86 0.75 -0.72
N GLN A 102 -15.17 1.86 -0.42
CA GLN A 102 -14.87 2.91 -1.40
C GLN A 102 -13.85 2.48 -2.45
N TYR A 103 -12.88 1.63 -2.08
CA TYR A 103 -11.89 1.08 -3.01
C TYR A 103 -12.55 0.21 -4.08
N PHE A 104 -13.40 -0.73 -3.67
CA PHE A 104 -14.09 -1.60 -4.63
C PHE A 104 -15.11 -0.82 -5.48
N ASP A 105 -15.82 0.15 -4.91
CA ASP A 105 -16.72 1.03 -5.67
C ASP A 105 -15.96 1.89 -6.69
N PHE A 106 -14.77 2.40 -6.34
CA PHE A 106 -13.91 3.16 -7.25
C PHE A 106 -13.52 2.34 -8.49
N TRP A 107 -12.99 1.13 -8.30
CA TRP A 107 -12.56 0.29 -9.43
C TRP A 107 -13.73 -0.25 -10.24
N LYS A 108 -14.86 -0.57 -9.59
CA LYS A 108 -16.10 -0.91 -10.28
C LYS A 108 -16.55 0.20 -11.21
N LYS A 109 -16.49 1.46 -10.79
CA LYS A 109 -16.84 2.63 -11.63
C LYS A 109 -15.89 2.82 -12.81
N LEU A 110 -14.62 2.46 -12.66
CA LEU A 110 -13.62 2.48 -13.73
C LEU A 110 -13.66 1.23 -14.62
N ASN A 111 -14.54 0.26 -14.31
CA ASN A 111 -14.65 -1.01 -15.02
C ASN A 111 -13.32 -1.79 -15.05
N VAL A 112 -12.57 -1.75 -13.95
CA VAL A 112 -11.34 -2.56 -13.76
C VAL A 112 -11.68 -3.71 -12.82
N ASP A 113 -11.34 -4.92 -13.25
CA ASP A 113 -11.65 -6.12 -12.49
C ASP A 113 -10.71 -6.23 -11.28
N VAL A 114 -11.31 -6.11 -10.09
CA VAL A 114 -10.66 -6.35 -8.81
C VAL A 114 -11.56 -7.27 -7.98
N ALA A 115 -10.97 -8.16 -7.20
CA ALA A 115 -11.68 -9.16 -6.40
C ALA A 115 -11.38 -9.00 -4.92
N SER A 116 -12.28 -9.45 -4.04
CA SER A 116 -11.96 -9.58 -2.62
C SER A 116 -10.88 -10.64 -2.42
N ALA A 117 -10.03 -10.49 -1.40
CA ALA A 117 -8.99 -11.47 -1.06
C ALA A 117 -9.53 -12.86 -0.68
N GLY A 118 -10.83 -13.00 -0.39
CA GLY A 118 -11.45 -14.24 0.05
C GLY A 118 -11.07 -14.66 1.48
N ARG A 119 -10.30 -13.82 2.18
CA ARG A 119 -9.89 -13.99 3.59
C ARG A 119 -9.74 -12.62 4.26
N PRO A 120 -9.83 -12.54 5.59
CA PRO A 120 -9.56 -11.31 6.31
C PRO A 120 -8.12 -10.82 6.07
N LEU A 121 -7.97 -9.52 5.87
CA LEU A 121 -6.69 -8.84 5.69
C LEU A 121 -6.05 -8.55 7.06
N PRO A 122 -4.79 -8.97 7.30
CA PRO A 122 -4.21 -8.83 8.62
C PRO A 122 -3.70 -7.41 8.86
N VAL A 123 -3.95 -6.91 10.07
CA VAL A 123 -3.46 -5.62 10.56
C VAL A 123 -2.90 -5.83 11.96
N LEU A 124 -1.75 -5.25 12.25
CA LEU A 124 -1.12 -5.28 13.56
C LEU A 124 -0.95 -3.85 14.07
N MET A 125 -1.57 -3.54 15.21
CA MET A 125 -1.56 -2.19 15.76
C MET A 125 -0.88 -2.13 17.13
N PHE A 126 0.03 -1.19 17.28
CA PHE A 126 0.90 -1.04 18.44
C PHE A 126 0.53 0.18 19.26
N GLN A 127 0.51 0.04 20.58
CA GLN A 127 0.19 1.14 21.47
C GLN A 127 1.24 2.25 21.44
N SER A 128 2.50 1.91 21.16
CA SER A 128 3.62 2.86 21.15
C SER A 128 4.46 2.75 19.89
N GLU A 129 5.06 3.87 19.51
CA GLU A 129 6.00 3.93 18.38
C GLU A 129 7.21 3.01 18.59
N SER A 130 7.70 2.87 19.83
CA SER A 130 8.82 1.97 20.14
C SER A 130 8.49 0.50 19.91
N GLU A 131 7.27 0.05 20.22
CA GLU A 131 6.84 -1.32 19.94
C GLU A 131 6.71 -1.57 18.43
N PHE A 132 6.12 -0.61 17.72
CA PHE A 132 6.04 -0.64 16.25
C PHE A 132 7.43 -0.73 15.64
N GLN A 133 8.35 0.16 16.00
CA GLN A 133 9.71 0.17 15.46
C GLN A 133 10.45 -1.12 15.78
N ALA A 134 10.36 -1.64 17.02
CA ALA A 134 10.98 -2.90 17.39
C ALA A 134 10.46 -4.08 16.56
N TYR A 135 9.14 -4.13 16.32
CA TYR A 135 8.55 -5.17 15.48
C TYR A 135 8.93 -4.98 14.00
N ALA A 136 8.76 -3.79 13.46
CA ALA A 136 8.99 -3.46 12.05
C ALA A 136 10.46 -3.67 11.66
N SER A 137 11.42 -3.19 12.46
CA SER A 137 12.85 -3.40 12.22
C SER A 137 13.27 -4.87 12.35
N ARG A 138 12.56 -5.67 13.15
CA ARG A 138 12.83 -7.11 13.25
C ARG A 138 12.43 -7.85 11.98
N ILE A 139 11.32 -7.45 11.34
CA ILE A 139 10.88 -8.09 10.10
C ILE A 139 11.54 -7.45 8.87
N HIS A 140 11.80 -6.14 8.84
CA HIS A 140 12.44 -5.42 7.73
C HIS A 140 13.70 -4.69 8.20
N PRO A 141 14.77 -5.42 8.57
CA PRO A 141 16.00 -4.82 9.08
C PRO A 141 16.72 -3.89 8.09
N GLU A 142 16.40 -3.99 6.80
CA GLU A 142 16.90 -3.13 5.73
C GLU A 142 16.18 -1.77 5.63
N THR A 143 15.08 -1.58 6.38
CA THR A 143 14.23 -0.38 6.31
C THR A 143 14.31 0.42 7.61
N GLY A 144 14.46 1.74 7.51
CA GLY A 144 14.34 2.66 8.64
C GLY A 144 12.88 3.06 8.89
N PHE A 145 12.41 2.93 10.13
CA PHE A 145 11.01 3.21 10.53
C PHE A 145 10.85 4.45 11.42
N GLU A 146 11.86 5.30 11.48
CA GLU A 146 11.85 6.49 12.36
C GLU A 146 10.81 7.51 11.88
N GLY A 147 9.87 7.89 12.75
CA GLY A 147 8.79 8.83 12.43
C GLY A 147 7.73 8.30 11.44
N VAL A 148 7.71 6.99 11.17
CA VAL A 148 6.74 6.34 10.28
C VAL A 148 5.55 5.82 11.10
N PRO A 149 4.33 6.39 10.94
CA PRO A 149 3.18 6.02 11.78
C PRO A 149 2.41 4.78 11.30
N GLY A 150 2.71 4.29 10.10
CA GLY A 150 2.14 3.08 9.53
C GLY A 150 2.98 2.55 8.37
N PHE A 151 2.88 1.26 8.09
CA PHE A 151 3.63 0.60 7.03
C PHE A 151 2.92 -0.67 6.54
N TYR A 152 2.72 -0.79 5.22
CA TYR A 152 2.31 -2.03 4.59
C TYR A 152 3.52 -2.84 4.10
N SER A 153 3.66 -4.05 4.62
CA SER A 153 4.63 -4.99 4.10
C SER A 153 4.08 -5.81 2.94
N VAL A 154 4.59 -5.58 1.73
CA VAL A 154 4.34 -6.45 0.57
C VAL A 154 4.75 -7.89 0.87
N ARG A 155 5.93 -8.09 1.48
CA ARG A 155 6.47 -9.41 1.81
C ARG A 155 5.57 -10.18 2.77
N ASP A 156 5.14 -9.53 3.86
CA ASP A 156 4.41 -10.20 4.94
C ASP A 156 2.88 -10.09 4.80
N ASN A 157 2.40 -9.37 3.80
CA ASN A 157 0.98 -9.06 3.56
C ASN A 157 0.28 -8.36 4.73
N LEU A 158 1.02 -7.56 5.49
CA LEU A 158 0.63 -7.08 6.82
C LEU A 158 0.70 -5.57 6.88
N VAL A 159 -0.38 -4.93 7.33
CA VAL A 159 -0.36 -3.51 7.69
C VAL A 159 0.04 -3.38 9.16
N LEU A 160 1.03 -2.54 9.42
CA LEU A 160 1.46 -2.13 10.76
C LEU A 160 0.98 -0.70 11.03
N VAL A 161 0.43 -0.42 12.21
CA VAL A 161 -0.07 0.93 12.58
C VAL A 161 0.30 1.24 14.03
N VAL A 162 0.75 2.46 14.31
CA VAL A 162 0.87 2.98 15.68
C VAL A 162 -0.47 3.57 16.14
N ASP A 163 -0.82 3.41 17.43
CA ASP A 163 -1.90 4.15 18.06
C ASP A 163 -1.61 5.65 18.02
N LEU A 164 -2.27 6.32 17.07
CA LEU A 164 -2.13 7.75 16.81
C LEU A 164 -2.65 8.62 17.97
N THR A 165 -3.40 8.03 18.91
CA THR A 165 -3.91 8.72 20.11
C THR A 165 -2.94 8.66 21.28
N GLY A 166 -2.06 7.65 21.32
CA GLY A 166 -1.17 7.36 22.45
C GLY A 166 -1.90 7.16 23.78
N ASP A 167 -3.17 6.72 23.77
CA ASP A 167 -4.04 6.76 24.95
C ASP A 167 -4.91 5.52 25.10
N ARG A 168 -4.43 4.62 25.96
CA ARG A 168 -5.08 3.36 26.32
C ARG A 168 -6.40 3.51 27.05
N SER A 169 -6.73 4.69 27.56
CA SER A 169 -7.95 4.89 28.34
C SER A 169 -9.20 5.09 27.47
N LEU A 170 -9.02 5.38 26.18
CA LEU A 170 -10.14 5.66 25.28
C LEU A 170 -10.97 4.39 25.02
N ARG A 171 -12.27 4.46 25.31
CA ARG A 171 -13.23 3.36 25.07
C ARG A 171 -14.17 3.65 23.91
N GLU A 172 -14.48 4.92 23.69
CA GLU A 172 -15.47 5.35 22.71
C GLU A 172 -14.82 5.86 21.41
N VAL A 173 -15.38 5.47 20.26
CA VAL A 173 -14.99 5.97 18.93
C VAL A 173 -15.07 7.49 18.85
N SER A 174 -16.04 8.12 19.51
CA SER A 174 -16.20 9.58 19.49
C SER A 174 -15.04 10.31 20.20
N ALA A 175 -14.48 9.72 21.27
CA ALA A 175 -13.34 10.26 21.99
C ALA A 175 -12.04 10.13 21.18
N VAL A 176 -11.84 8.99 20.51
CA VAL A 176 -10.73 8.78 19.56
C VAL A 176 -10.83 9.75 18.40
N ARG A 177 -12.00 9.85 17.75
CA ARG A 177 -12.24 10.81 16.66
C ARG A 177 -11.91 12.23 17.09
N LYS A 178 -12.36 12.67 18.27
CA LYS A 178 -12.06 14.01 18.79
C LYS A 178 -10.55 14.23 18.93
N LYS A 179 -9.82 13.24 19.44
CA LYS A 179 -8.37 13.33 19.63
C LYS A 179 -7.59 13.34 18.31
N LEU A 180 -8.08 12.60 17.30
CA LEU A 180 -7.46 12.54 15.98
C LEU A 180 -7.88 13.67 15.03
N ALA A 181 -8.94 14.43 15.38
CA ALA A 181 -9.40 15.56 14.57
C ALA A 181 -8.31 16.64 14.41
N ASP A 182 -7.44 16.81 15.40
CA ASP A 182 -6.31 17.75 15.35
C ASP A 182 -5.08 17.16 14.60
N ARG A 183 -5.14 15.88 14.20
CA ARG A 183 -4.04 15.14 13.54
C ARG A 183 -4.52 14.40 12.27
N PRO A 184 -5.26 15.04 11.35
CA PRO A 184 -5.92 14.36 10.25
C PRO A 184 -4.95 13.70 9.25
N LEU A 185 -3.71 14.21 9.14
CA LEU A 185 -2.67 13.60 8.31
C LEU A 185 -2.21 12.24 8.81
N GLN A 186 -2.38 11.91 10.10
CA GLN A 186 -2.04 10.59 10.60
C GLN A 186 -3.07 9.54 10.20
N VAL A 187 -4.35 9.93 10.17
CA VAL A 187 -5.43 9.08 9.61
C VAL A 187 -5.20 8.83 8.13
N ALA A 188 -4.71 9.83 7.39
CA ALA A 188 -4.36 9.69 5.98
C ALA A 188 -3.33 8.56 5.75
N THR A 189 -2.33 8.41 6.64
CA THR A 189 -1.38 7.29 6.54
C THR A 189 -2.06 5.92 6.70
N VAL A 190 -3.02 5.76 7.61
CA VAL A 190 -3.74 4.48 7.74
C VAL A 190 -4.50 4.14 6.45
N VAL A 191 -5.13 5.14 5.82
CA VAL A 191 -5.80 4.98 4.52
C VAL A 191 -4.80 4.62 3.43
N HIS A 192 -3.64 5.28 3.42
CA HIS A 192 -2.56 5.02 2.47
C HIS A 192 -2.10 3.55 2.52
N GLU A 193 -1.76 3.04 3.70
CA GLU A 193 -1.33 1.64 3.87
C GLU A 193 -2.45 0.65 3.55
N ALA A 194 -3.70 0.97 3.90
CA ALA A 194 -4.86 0.14 3.57
C ALA A 194 -5.05 0.03 2.04
N VAL A 195 -4.80 1.11 1.29
CA VAL A 195 -4.90 1.11 -0.18
C VAL A 195 -3.80 0.27 -0.81
N HIS A 196 -2.58 0.29 -0.27
CA HIS A 196 -1.54 -0.67 -0.69
C HIS A 196 -1.99 -2.10 -0.44
N GLN A 197 -2.45 -2.43 0.77
CA GLN A 197 -2.91 -3.77 1.10
C GLN A 197 -4.04 -4.23 0.17
N LEU A 198 -5.06 -3.40 -0.06
CA LEU A 198 -6.16 -3.72 -0.98
C LEU A 198 -5.66 -3.89 -2.42
N SER A 199 -4.74 -3.05 -2.87
CA SER A 199 -4.17 -3.14 -4.21
C SER A 199 -3.43 -4.46 -4.44
N PHE A 200 -2.64 -4.90 -3.46
CA PHE A 200 -1.87 -6.13 -3.56
C PHE A 200 -2.66 -7.42 -3.26
N ASN A 201 -3.88 -7.30 -2.73
CA ASN A 201 -4.74 -8.45 -2.41
C ASN A 201 -5.99 -8.56 -3.28
N SER A 202 -6.24 -7.59 -4.16
CA SER A 202 -7.42 -7.57 -5.02
C SER A 202 -7.17 -8.00 -6.47
N GLY A 203 -5.91 -8.28 -6.81
CA GLY A 203 -5.48 -8.54 -8.18
C GLY A 203 -5.25 -7.27 -9.01
N LEU A 204 -5.36 -6.07 -8.42
CA LEU A 204 -4.92 -4.83 -9.07
C LEU A 204 -3.40 -4.80 -9.23
N GLN A 205 -2.68 -5.09 -8.14
CA GLN A 205 -1.23 -5.22 -8.11
C GLN A 205 -0.85 -6.62 -7.67
N GLN A 206 0.08 -7.25 -8.37
CA GLN A 206 0.67 -8.53 -7.96
C GLN A 206 1.91 -8.27 -7.10
N ARG A 207 1.98 -8.90 -5.93
CA ARG A 207 3.15 -8.80 -5.05
C ARG A 207 4.39 -9.37 -5.77
N PHE A 208 5.54 -8.74 -5.60
CA PHE A 208 6.83 -9.09 -6.25
C PHE A 208 6.86 -8.93 -7.78
N ALA A 209 5.84 -8.35 -8.39
CA ALA A 209 5.91 -7.89 -9.76
C ALA A 209 6.40 -6.43 -9.81
N ASP A 210 6.99 -6.05 -10.94
CA ASP A 210 7.70 -4.78 -11.10
C ASP A 210 6.76 -3.61 -11.45
N PHE A 211 5.90 -3.23 -10.50
CA PHE A 211 4.99 -2.09 -10.63
C PHE A 211 5.75 -0.76 -10.51
N PRO A 212 5.49 0.24 -11.39
CA PRO A 212 6.08 1.56 -11.24
C PRO A 212 5.67 2.22 -9.91
N VAL A 213 6.65 2.73 -9.16
CA VAL A 213 6.39 3.29 -7.82
C VAL A 213 5.45 4.48 -7.88
N TRP A 214 5.57 5.34 -8.90
CA TRP A 214 4.66 6.48 -9.09
C TRP A 214 3.18 6.07 -9.15
N TYR A 215 2.88 4.90 -9.74
CA TYR A 215 1.51 4.42 -9.87
C TYR A 215 0.99 3.90 -8.53
N SER A 216 1.80 3.07 -7.85
CA SER A 216 1.42 2.49 -6.56
C SER A 216 1.25 3.58 -5.50
N GLU A 217 2.24 4.45 -5.35
CA GLU A 217 2.20 5.57 -4.41
C GLU A 217 1.13 6.59 -4.82
N GLY A 218 1.13 7.03 -6.08
CA GLY A 218 0.17 8.02 -6.57
C GLY A 218 -1.29 7.60 -6.36
N LEU A 219 -1.59 6.29 -6.47
CA LEU A 219 -2.91 5.74 -6.15
C LEU A 219 -3.23 5.84 -4.67
N SER A 220 -2.33 5.42 -3.78
CA SER A 220 -2.50 5.57 -2.33
C SER A 220 -2.67 7.05 -1.94
N LEU A 221 -1.85 7.94 -2.51
CA LEU A 221 -1.94 9.39 -2.31
C LEU A 221 -3.26 10.01 -2.83
N TYR A 222 -3.87 9.43 -3.87
CA TYR A 222 -5.18 9.86 -4.36
C TYR A 222 -6.31 9.50 -3.38
N PHE A 223 -6.16 8.39 -2.66
CA PHE A 223 -7.14 7.91 -1.69
C PHE A 223 -6.99 8.54 -0.31
N GLU A 224 -5.76 8.81 0.16
CA GLU A 224 -5.45 9.23 1.52
C GLU A 224 -6.07 10.54 2.04
N PRO A 225 -6.44 11.55 1.22
CA PRO A 225 -6.83 12.85 1.75
C PRO A 225 -7.96 12.77 2.79
N PRO A 226 -7.76 13.30 4.01
CA PRO A 226 -8.71 13.15 5.11
C PRO A 226 -9.96 14.00 4.91
N SER A 227 -10.99 13.69 5.69
CA SER A 227 -12.28 14.38 5.67
C SER A 227 -12.85 14.51 7.08
N GLU A 228 -12.73 15.70 7.67
CA GLU A 228 -13.22 16.00 9.02
C GLU A 228 -14.74 15.83 9.18
N ARG A 229 -15.48 15.91 8.07
CA ARG A 229 -16.94 15.73 8.06
C ARG A 229 -17.37 14.29 8.35
N SER A 230 -16.46 13.33 8.25
CA SER A 230 -16.74 11.91 8.50
C SER A 230 -16.53 11.52 9.96
N ALA A 231 -17.26 10.49 10.41
CA ALA A 231 -17.10 9.89 11.73
C ALA A 231 -15.73 9.22 11.90
N VAL A 232 -15.11 8.75 10.82
CA VAL A 232 -13.79 8.12 10.81
C VAL A 232 -12.71 9.02 10.19
N LEU A 233 -12.98 10.33 10.10
CA LEU A 233 -12.06 11.34 9.54
C LEU A 233 -11.61 11.07 8.09
N TRP A 234 -12.34 10.21 7.38
CA TRP A 234 -12.16 9.91 5.97
C TRP A 234 -13.50 9.49 5.34
N SER A 235 -13.73 9.78 4.06
CA SER A 235 -15.03 9.48 3.42
C SER A 235 -14.93 8.87 2.04
N ARG A 236 -14.12 9.42 1.14
CA ARG A 236 -14.02 8.98 -0.25
C ARG A 236 -12.70 9.44 -0.87
N PRO A 237 -12.20 8.73 -1.91
CA PRO A 237 -10.99 9.13 -2.60
C PRO A 237 -11.16 10.40 -3.44
N GLY A 238 -10.03 10.95 -3.89
CA GLY A 238 -9.97 12.00 -4.90
C GLY A 238 -10.31 13.40 -4.42
N GLN A 239 -10.23 13.67 -3.11
CA GLN A 239 -10.16 15.05 -2.62
C GLN A 239 -8.79 15.65 -2.97
N VAL A 240 -8.69 16.97 -3.01
CA VAL A 240 -7.41 17.65 -3.24
C VAL A 240 -6.56 17.49 -1.99
N SER A 241 -5.36 16.91 -2.12
CA SER A 241 -4.50 16.61 -0.97
C SER A 241 -4.03 17.91 -0.30
N PRO A 242 -4.28 18.10 1.02
CA PRO A 242 -3.76 19.25 1.76
C PRO A 242 -2.23 19.20 1.92
N ARG A 243 -1.60 18.06 1.67
CA ARG A 243 -0.15 17.84 1.76
C ARG A 243 0.54 17.99 0.41
N HIS A 244 0.09 17.24 -0.60
CA HIS A 244 0.79 17.11 -1.88
C HIS A 244 0.46 18.22 -2.87
N HIS A 245 -0.75 18.79 -2.81
CA HIS A 245 -1.13 19.91 -3.68
C HIS A 245 -0.27 21.17 -3.48
N PRO A 246 -0.10 21.70 -2.26
CA PRO A 246 0.74 22.89 -2.07
C PRO A 246 2.20 22.64 -2.45
N GLU A 247 2.73 21.44 -2.18
CA GLU A 247 4.08 21.05 -2.60
C GLU A 247 4.22 21.00 -4.12
N PHE A 248 3.29 20.33 -4.82
CA PHE A 248 3.29 20.32 -6.28
C PHE A 248 3.28 21.74 -6.85
N VAL A 249 2.38 22.60 -6.37
CA VAL A 249 2.27 23.99 -6.82
C VAL A 249 3.54 24.79 -6.54
N ARG A 250 4.20 24.56 -5.40
CA ARG A 250 5.46 25.18 -5.03
C ARG A 250 6.60 24.77 -5.97
N LEU A 251 6.63 23.50 -6.36
CA LEU A 251 7.69 22.91 -7.18
C LEU A 251 7.60 23.33 -8.65
N VAL A 252 6.40 23.44 -9.21
CA VAL A 252 6.18 23.77 -10.65
C VAL A 252 6.11 25.28 -10.94
N ARG A 253 6.78 26.11 -10.13
CA ARG A 253 6.76 27.58 -10.28
C ARG A 253 7.18 28.05 -11.67
N TYR A 254 8.13 27.35 -12.28
CA TYR A 254 8.65 27.63 -13.63
C TYR A 254 7.98 26.80 -14.73
N GLU A 255 6.79 26.24 -14.44
CA GLU A 255 6.01 25.40 -15.37
C GLU A 255 6.76 24.14 -15.84
N THR A 256 7.72 23.68 -15.03
CA THR A 256 8.45 22.43 -15.21
C THR A 256 8.29 21.54 -14.00
N LEU A 257 8.32 20.22 -14.21
CA LEU A 257 8.35 19.24 -13.13
C LEU A 257 9.80 19.01 -12.70
N PRO A 258 10.12 19.09 -11.40
CA PRO A 258 11.43 18.69 -10.88
C PRO A 258 11.84 17.27 -11.27
N VAL A 259 10.91 16.31 -11.28
CA VAL A 259 11.12 14.98 -11.85
C VAL A 259 10.40 14.92 -13.20
N PRO A 260 11.11 15.02 -14.34
CA PRO A 260 10.44 14.96 -15.64
C PRO A 260 9.57 13.69 -15.76
N LEU A 261 8.35 13.79 -16.30
CA LEU A 261 7.48 12.60 -16.42
C LEU A 261 8.15 11.45 -17.19
N SER A 262 9.01 11.75 -18.16
CA SER A 262 9.78 10.72 -18.86
C SER A 262 10.71 9.91 -17.94
N ASP A 263 11.18 10.51 -16.84
CA ASP A 263 12.00 9.86 -15.82
C ASP A 263 11.11 9.16 -14.77
N LEU A 264 10.10 9.88 -14.25
CA LEU A 264 9.17 9.36 -13.24
C LEU A 264 8.47 8.05 -13.69
N LEU A 265 8.15 7.93 -15.00
CA LEU A 265 7.47 6.76 -15.54
C LEU A 265 8.37 5.52 -15.67
N VAL A 266 9.69 5.70 -15.72
CA VAL A 266 10.64 4.63 -16.09
C VAL A 266 11.63 4.27 -14.99
N ASN A 267 11.91 5.20 -14.07
CA ASN A 267 12.88 5.03 -12.99
C ASN A 267 12.25 5.32 -11.63
N ASP A 268 12.54 4.48 -10.65
CA ASP A 268 12.04 4.63 -9.27
C ASP A 268 13.06 5.32 -8.33
N SER A 269 14.23 5.70 -8.83
CA SER A 269 15.34 6.27 -8.03
C SER A 269 14.97 7.58 -7.35
N ALA A 270 14.07 8.38 -7.93
CA ALA A 270 13.59 9.62 -7.34
C ALA A 270 12.91 9.41 -5.97
N PHE A 271 12.30 8.25 -5.74
CA PHE A 271 11.67 7.90 -4.46
C PHE A 271 12.68 7.48 -3.39
N GLN A 272 13.89 7.11 -3.78
CA GLN A 272 14.98 6.69 -2.89
C GLN A 272 15.90 7.85 -2.50
N SER A 273 15.79 8.99 -3.18
CA SER A 273 16.59 10.19 -2.93
C SER A 273 15.87 11.13 -1.97
N ALA A 274 16.52 11.49 -0.86
CA ALA A 274 15.96 12.44 0.11
C ALA A 274 15.60 13.81 -0.52
N ASP A 275 16.38 14.24 -1.52
CA ASP A 275 16.20 15.53 -2.20
C ASP A 275 15.03 15.50 -3.20
N ALA A 276 14.80 14.35 -3.85
CA ALA A 276 13.81 14.22 -4.92
C ALA A 276 12.48 13.59 -4.47
N ALA A 277 12.46 12.85 -3.35
CA ALA A 277 11.30 12.07 -2.92
C ALA A 277 10.05 12.94 -2.75
N VAL A 278 10.18 14.11 -2.10
CA VAL A 278 9.05 15.04 -1.92
C VAL A 278 8.43 15.43 -3.26
N ALA A 279 9.26 15.68 -4.28
CA ALA A 279 8.77 15.98 -5.63
C ALA A 279 8.14 14.74 -6.27
N ALA A 280 8.79 13.58 -6.21
CA ALA A 280 8.28 12.34 -6.79
C ALA A 280 6.88 11.98 -6.24
N TYR A 281 6.66 12.07 -4.92
CA TYR A 281 5.34 11.85 -4.32
C TYR A 281 4.31 12.91 -4.75
N ALA A 282 4.66 14.19 -4.69
CA ALA A 282 3.73 15.26 -5.08
C ALA A 282 3.31 15.16 -6.55
N GLU A 283 4.26 14.85 -7.43
CA GLU A 283 4.03 14.66 -8.86
C GLU A 283 3.23 13.40 -9.17
N SER A 284 3.47 12.30 -8.45
CA SER A 284 2.69 11.06 -8.56
C SER A 284 1.23 11.27 -8.16
N TRP A 285 0.99 11.97 -7.05
CA TRP A 285 -0.36 12.40 -6.66
C TRP A 285 -1.01 13.25 -7.76
N GLY A 286 -0.29 14.22 -8.31
CA GLY A 286 -0.77 15.09 -9.38
C GLY A 286 -1.14 14.30 -10.64
N LEU A 287 -0.26 13.39 -11.07
CA LEU A 287 -0.43 12.55 -12.25
C LEU A 287 -1.64 11.63 -12.11
N VAL A 288 -1.74 10.86 -11.03
CA VAL A 288 -2.89 9.97 -10.79
C VAL A 288 -4.18 10.78 -10.67
N SER A 289 -4.16 11.89 -9.93
CA SER A 289 -5.33 12.78 -9.82
C SER A 289 -5.81 13.28 -11.18
N TYR A 290 -4.88 13.67 -12.05
CA TYR A 290 -5.20 14.14 -13.40
C TYR A 290 -5.76 13.00 -14.25
N LEU A 291 -5.08 11.85 -14.29
CA LEU A 291 -5.50 10.71 -15.12
C LEU A 291 -6.89 10.21 -14.70
N VAL A 292 -7.14 10.01 -13.41
CA VAL A 292 -8.45 9.59 -12.91
C VAL A 292 -9.55 10.60 -13.25
N LYS A 293 -9.27 11.91 -13.22
CA LYS A 293 -10.29 12.95 -13.44
C LYS A 293 -10.47 13.35 -14.91
N LYS A 294 -9.45 13.22 -15.75
CA LYS A 294 -9.43 13.73 -17.13
C LYS A 294 -9.31 12.64 -18.18
N LYS A 295 -8.78 11.48 -17.81
CA LYS A 295 -8.54 10.33 -18.67
C LYS A 295 -8.92 9.01 -17.97
N PRO A 296 -10.14 8.88 -17.41
CA PRO A 296 -10.50 7.72 -16.59
C PRO A 296 -10.46 6.40 -17.37
N LEU A 297 -10.80 6.42 -18.67
CA LEU A 297 -10.77 5.23 -19.51
C LEU A 297 -9.33 4.77 -19.79
N GLU A 298 -8.45 5.73 -20.07
CA GLU A 298 -7.03 5.46 -20.31
C GLU A 298 -6.30 5.05 -19.03
N PHE A 299 -6.66 5.65 -17.88
CA PHE A 299 -6.15 5.21 -16.58
C PHE A 299 -6.56 3.76 -16.27
N ALA A 300 -7.82 3.41 -16.55
CA ALA A 300 -8.32 2.03 -16.40
C ALA A 300 -7.60 1.06 -17.35
N GLU A 301 -7.34 1.46 -18.59
CA GLU A 301 -6.56 0.67 -19.54
C GLU A 301 -5.11 0.45 -19.07
N TYR A 302 -4.47 1.49 -18.55
CA TYR A 302 -3.14 1.36 -17.98
C TYR A 302 -3.11 0.41 -16.78
N ALA A 303 -4.10 0.52 -15.88
CA ALA A 303 -4.26 -0.41 -14.77
C ALA A 303 -4.39 -1.87 -15.25
N ARG A 304 -5.24 -2.16 -16.25
CA ARG A 304 -5.39 -3.51 -16.82
C ARG A 304 -4.11 -4.05 -17.45
N ARG A 305 -3.27 -3.19 -18.01
CA ARG A 305 -1.95 -3.59 -18.52
C ARG A 305 -1.01 -3.96 -17.39
N LEU A 306 -0.96 -3.14 -16.34
CA LEU A 306 -0.14 -3.41 -15.15
C LEU A 306 -0.59 -4.69 -14.41
N GLN A 307 -1.89 -5.02 -14.39
CA GLN A 307 -2.40 -6.28 -13.80
C GLN A 307 -1.78 -7.55 -14.42
N ARG A 308 -1.21 -7.45 -15.63
CA ARG A 308 -0.58 -8.57 -16.34
C ARG A 308 0.88 -8.78 -15.94
N LEU A 309 1.50 -7.84 -15.22
CA LEU A 309 2.86 -7.99 -14.73
C LEU A 309 2.95 -9.20 -13.80
N GLN A 310 3.99 -9.99 -13.97
CA GLN A 310 4.19 -11.24 -13.24
C GLN A 310 5.26 -11.05 -12.15
N PRO A 311 5.15 -11.78 -11.03
CA PRO A 311 6.16 -11.77 -9.99
C PRO A 311 7.51 -12.24 -10.53
N LEU A 312 8.60 -11.69 -9.96
CA LEU A 312 9.99 -12.02 -10.32
C LEU A 312 10.36 -11.72 -11.78
N GLN A 313 9.55 -10.91 -12.49
CA GLN A 313 9.87 -10.44 -13.83
C GLN A 313 10.14 -8.95 -13.81
N ALA A 314 11.38 -8.58 -14.12
CA ALA A 314 11.78 -7.18 -14.27
C ALA A 314 11.17 -6.59 -15.55
N VAL A 315 10.73 -5.33 -15.48
CA VAL A 315 10.20 -4.59 -16.62
C VAL A 315 11.16 -3.46 -16.93
N THR A 316 11.68 -3.42 -18.16
CA THR A 316 12.60 -2.35 -18.56
C THR A 316 11.90 -1.00 -18.58
N GLY A 317 12.66 0.08 -18.35
CA GLY A 317 12.13 1.44 -18.45
C GLY A 317 11.47 1.74 -19.81
N SER A 318 12.03 1.21 -20.90
CA SER A 318 11.43 1.31 -22.24
C SER A 318 10.06 0.62 -22.32
N ALA A 319 9.91 -0.57 -21.72
CA ALA A 319 8.63 -1.28 -21.66
C ALA A 319 7.62 -0.55 -20.78
N ARG A 320 8.04 0.01 -19.63
CA ARG A 320 7.18 0.86 -18.79
C ARG A 320 6.65 2.07 -19.56
N GLN A 321 7.52 2.79 -20.27
CA GLN A 321 7.14 3.94 -21.10
C GLN A 321 6.21 3.56 -22.24
N GLN A 322 6.48 2.43 -22.91
CA GLN A 322 5.64 1.92 -23.99
C GLN A 322 4.23 1.59 -23.47
N MET A 323 4.12 0.82 -22.38
CA MET A 323 2.83 0.49 -21.77
C MET A 323 2.03 1.75 -21.40
N PHE A 324 2.70 2.76 -20.86
CA PHE A 324 2.08 4.04 -20.53
C PHE A 324 1.59 4.77 -21.80
N THR A 325 2.46 4.93 -22.79
CA THR A 325 2.13 5.67 -24.02
C THR A 325 0.99 5.01 -24.78
N GLU A 326 1.00 3.69 -24.89
CA GLU A 326 -0.05 2.91 -25.54
C GLU A 326 -1.41 3.00 -24.81
N ALA A 327 -1.41 3.11 -23.48
CA ALA A 327 -2.64 3.24 -22.70
C ALA A 327 -3.18 4.68 -22.70
N ILE A 328 -2.31 5.66 -22.51
CA ILE A 328 -2.66 7.08 -22.32
C ILE A 328 -2.88 7.81 -23.64
N GLY A 329 -2.21 7.37 -24.71
CA GLY A 329 -2.32 7.94 -26.05
C GLY A 329 -1.62 9.28 -26.24
N GLU A 330 -0.77 9.70 -25.30
CA GLU A 330 -0.04 10.97 -25.32
C GLU A 330 1.39 10.76 -24.81
N THR A 331 2.32 11.58 -25.28
CA THR A 331 3.70 11.57 -24.79
C THR A 331 3.79 12.21 -23.39
N PRO A 332 4.83 11.90 -22.59
CA PRO A 332 5.03 12.52 -21.28
C PRO A 332 5.13 14.06 -21.33
N ALA A 333 5.67 14.62 -22.41
CA ALA A 333 5.79 16.06 -22.61
C ALA A 333 4.43 16.73 -22.84
N GLU A 334 3.60 16.18 -23.73
CA GLU A 334 2.24 16.66 -23.98
C GLU A 334 1.38 16.60 -22.72
N LEU A 335 1.49 15.50 -21.97
CA LEU A 335 0.76 15.30 -20.73
C LEU A 335 1.17 16.33 -19.67
N SER A 336 2.47 16.60 -19.51
CA SER A 336 3.00 17.59 -18.55
C SER A 336 2.40 18.98 -18.80
N GLY A 337 2.32 19.40 -20.07
CA GLY A 337 1.75 20.70 -20.46
C GLY A 337 0.28 20.88 -20.09
N ARG A 338 -0.48 19.78 -19.91
CA ARG A 338 -1.89 19.81 -19.48
C ARG A 338 -2.06 19.56 -17.98
N LEU A 339 -1.22 18.71 -17.42
CA LEU A 339 -1.19 18.35 -16.00
C LEU A 339 -0.93 19.58 -15.13
N ILE A 340 0.16 20.31 -15.39
CA ILE A 340 0.59 21.43 -14.53
C ILE A 340 -0.50 22.53 -14.41
N PRO A 341 -1.07 23.06 -15.52
CA PRO A 341 -2.12 24.08 -15.41
C PRO A 341 -3.41 23.54 -14.78
N TRP A 342 -3.68 22.24 -14.88
CA TRP A 342 -4.83 21.63 -14.23
C TRP A 342 -4.64 21.58 -12.71
N VAL A 343 -3.52 21.04 -12.22
CA VAL A 343 -3.25 20.93 -10.76
C VAL A 343 -3.22 22.31 -10.08
N ARG A 344 -2.61 23.33 -10.73
CA ARG A 344 -2.57 24.71 -10.20
C ARG A 344 -3.95 25.34 -9.97
N ARG A 345 -4.98 24.88 -10.70
CA ARG A 345 -6.36 25.37 -10.55
C ARG A 345 -7.15 24.67 -9.47
N LEU A 346 -6.68 23.54 -8.96
CA LEU A 346 -7.33 22.84 -7.85
C LEU A 346 -7.28 23.68 -6.56
N ARG A 347 -8.21 23.39 -5.66
CA ARG A 347 -8.32 24.03 -4.35
C ARG A 347 -8.54 22.94 -3.31
N VAL A 348 -7.74 22.99 -2.25
CA VAL A 348 -7.98 22.21 -1.03
C VAL A 348 -9.31 22.69 -0.45
N ALA A 349 -10.23 21.75 -0.20
CA ALA A 349 -11.48 22.07 0.45
C ALA A 349 -11.18 22.59 1.87
N ARG A 350 -11.80 23.72 2.23
CA ARG A 350 -11.72 24.26 3.59
C ARG A 350 -12.57 23.45 4.56
#